data_AF-A0A3G2E4U1-F1
#
_entry.id   AF-A0A3G2E4U1-F1
#
_cell.length_a   1.000
_cell.length_b   1.000
_cell.length_c   1.000
_cell.angle_alpha   90.00
_cell.angle_beta   90.00
_cell.angle_gamma   90.00
#
_symmetry.space_group_name_H-M   'P 1'
#
loop_
_entity.id
_entity.type
_entity.pdbx_description
1 polymer ?
#
loop_
_entity_poly.entity_id
_entity_poly.type
_entity_poly.pdbx_seq_one_letter_code
_entity_poly.pdbx_strand_id
1 'polypeptide(L)'
;MMALPYVEREWQAIDDRQFGIGNISLANGTAYGEHSTHKSGLEVDIRPLRRDGLQLPVYWYDKDYDQAATAKLIALFRAHASVRRVLFNDTGIPFVTPFKNHDHHFHLELRACLI
;
A
#
# COMPACT_ATOMS: atom_id res chain seq x y z
N MET A 1 5.15 -15.38 7.48
CA MET A 1 5.04 -13.96 7.93
C MET A 1 3.68 -13.43 7.51
N MET A 2 2.90 -12.82 8.41
CA MET A 2 1.69 -12.07 8.04
C MET A 2 2.09 -10.62 7.74
N ALA A 3 2.08 -10.21 6.46
CA ALA A 3 2.70 -8.95 6.02
C ALA A 3 2.14 -7.70 6.70
N LEU A 4 0.81 -7.54 6.71
CA LEU A 4 0.15 -6.34 7.25
C LEU A 4 0.42 -6.10 8.75
N PRO A 5 0.11 -7.04 9.68
CA PRO A 5 0.35 -6.79 11.10
C PRO A 5 1.84 -6.68 11.45
N TYR A 6 2.73 -7.34 10.70
CA TYR A 6 4.16 -7.17 10.92
C TYR A 6 4.61 -5.77 10.52
N VAL A 7 4.25 -5.31 9.31
CA VAL A 7 4.65 -3.98 8.83
C VAL A 7 4.02 -2.87 9.68
N GLU A 8 2.78 -3.02 10.11
CA GLU A 8 2.15 -2.07 11.05
C GLU A 8 2.95 -1.98 12.36
N ARG A 9 3.40 -3.10 12.93
CA ARG A 9 4.24 -3.08 14.12
C ARG A 9 5.55 -2.34 13.90
N GLU A 10 6.24 -2.60 12.80
CA GLU A 10 7.51 -1.91 12.48
C GLU A 10 7.27 -0.41 12.20
N TRP A 11 6.14 -0.06 11.60
CA TRP A 11 5.74 1.32 11.35
C TRP A 11 5.48 2.08 12.64
N GLN A 12 4.70 1.51 13.57
CA GLN A 12 4.41 2.10 14.88
C GLN A 12 5.64 2.28 15.77
N ALA A 13 6.77 1.66 15.44
CA ALA A 13 8.03 1.90 16.15
C ALA A 13 8.72 3.21 15.73
N ILE A 14 8.32 3.81 14.60
CA ILE A 14 8.99 4.98 14.00
C ILE A 14 8.04 6.14 13.67
N ASP A 15 6.73 5.92 13.71
CA ASP A 15 5.70 6.91 13.39
C ASP A 15 4.39 6.56 14.10
N ASP A 16 3.81 7.51 14.84
CA ASP A 16 2.58 7.28 15.62
C ASP A 16 1.29 7.30 14.76
N ARG A 17 1.39 7.67 13.48
CA ARG A 17 0.23 7.67 12.58
C ARG A 17 -0.12 6.24 12.17
N GLN A 18 -1.39 5.93 12.00
CA GLN A 18 -1.81 4.67 11.37
C GLN A 18 -1.91 4.84 9.85
N PHE A 19 -1.53 3.82 9.08
CA PHE A 19 -1.84 3.80 7.64
C PHE A 19 -3.17 3.11 7.36
N GLY A 20 -3.87 3.55 6.32
CA GLY A 20 -5.16 2.98 5.93
C GLY A 20 -5.01 1.76 5.04
N ILE A 21 -5.69 0.67 5.38
CA ILE A 21 -5.83 -0.51 4.51
C ILE A 21 -7.12 -0.34 3.69
N GLY A 22 -6.99 -0.42 2.38
CA GLY A 22 -8.09 -0.36 1.43
C GLY A 22 -8.55 -1.75 0.99
N ASN A 23 -8.75 -1.90 -0.32
CA ASN A 23 -9.25 -3.12 -0.90
C ASN A 23 -8.23 -4.27 -0.77
N ILE A 24 -8.77 -5.45 -0.45
CA ILE A 24 -8.11 -6.76 -0.52
C ILE A 24 -9.01 -7.71 -1.32
N SER A 25 -8.67 -8.99 -1.38
CA SER A 25 -9.56 -10.01 -1.94
C SER A 25 -10.86 -10.17 -1.16
N LEU A 26 -11.97 -10.30 -1.90
CA LEU A 26 -13.20 -10.86 -1.35
C LEU A 26 -13.00 -12.34 -1.03
N ALA A 27 -13.87 -12.85 -0.15
CA ALA A 27 -13.96 -14.29 0.09
C ALA A 27 -14.10 -15.06 -1.23
N ASN A 28 -13.35 -16.16 -1.34
CA ASN A 28 -13.26 -17.03 -2.51
C ASN A 28 -12.70 -16.35 -3.79
N GLY A 29 -12.10 -15.16 -3.69
CA GLY A 29 -11.47 -14.50 -4.83
C GLY A 29 -12.46 -13.98 -5.88
N THR A 30 -13.70 -13.75 -5.48
CA THR A 30 -14.76 -13.25 -6.38
C THR A 30 -14.39 -11.87 -6.92
N ALA A 31 -14.53 -11.66 -8.22
CA ALA A 31 -14.29 -10.36 -8.85
C ALA A 31 -15.32 -9.32 -8.37
N TYR A 32 -14.91 -8.07 -8.21
CA TYR A 32 -15.82 -7.00 -7.82
C TYR A 32 -15.37 -5.63 -8.34
N GLY A 33 -16.37 -4.82 -8.74
CA GLY A 33 -16.15 -3.48 -9.27
C GLY A 33 -15.22 -3.46 -10.48
N GLU A 34 -14.38 -2.42 -10.56
CA GLU A 34 -13.40 -2.24 -11.64
C GLU A 34 -12.06 -2.96 -11.37
N HIS A 35 -11.92 -3.68 -10.25
CA HIS A 35 -10.67 -4.35 -9.88
C HIS A 35 -10.54 -5.68 -10.63
N SER A 36 -9.74 -5.68 -11.70
CA SER A 36 -9.44 -6.89 -12.47
C SER A 36 -8.54 -7.88 -11.70
N THR A 37 -7.76 -7.37 -10.74
CA THR A 37 -6.93 -8.10 -9.77
C THR A 37 -7.68 -8.29 -8.43
N HIS A 38 -6.98 -8.51 -7.32
CA HIS A 38 -7.50 -8.77 -5.97
C HIS A 38 -8.25 -10.09 -5.81
N LYS A 39 -7.73 -11.20 -6.34
CA LYS A 39 -8.42 -12.51 -6.28
C LYS A 39 -7.70 -13.59 -5.49
N SER A 40 -6.39 -13.44 -5.30
CA SER A 40 -5.52 -14.46 -4.72
C SER A 40 -5.32 -14.33 -3.21
N GLY A 41 -5.79 -13.23 -2.60
CA GLY A 41 -5.43 -12.86 -1.23
C GLY A 41 -4.00 -12.33 -1.07
N LEU A 42 -3.29 -12.09 -2.18
CA LEU A 42 -1.89 -11.61 -2.18
C LEU A 42 -1.75 -10.15 -2.62
N GLU A 43 -2.87 -9.44 -2.74
CA GLU A 43 -2.93 -8.06 -3.19
C GLU A 43 -3.68 -7.21 -2.18
N VAL A 44 -3.20 -5.98 -1.96
CA VAL A 44 -3.78 -5.03 -1.02
C VAL A 44 -3.52 -3.60 -1.48
N ASP A 45 -4.55 -2.75 -1.38
CA ASP A 45 -4.42 -1.32 -1.60
C ASP A 45 -4.18 -0.61 -0.26
N ILE A 46 -3.24 0.33 -0.22
CA ILE A 46 -2.86 1.04 0.99
C ILE A 46 -2.91 2.55 0.75
N ARG A 47 -3.47 3.28 1.72
CA ARG A 47 -3.57 4.74 1.67
C ARG A 47 -2.19 5.38 1.85
N PRO A 48 -1.83 6.40 1.04
CA PRO A 48 -0.65 7.21 1.30
C PRO A 48 -0.84 8.03 2.57
N LEU A 49 0.25 8.45 3.20
CA LEU A 49 0.20 9.14 4.47
C LEU A 49 -0.14 10.62 4.27
N ARG A 50 -0.93 11.16 5.21
CA ARG A 50 -1.16 12.59 5.33
C ARG A 50 -0.24 13.20 6.37
N ARG A 51 0.21 14.43 6.12
CA ARG A 51 1.03 15.24 7.04
C ARG A 51 0.28 15.58 8.32
N ASP A 52 -1.03 15.78 8.22
CA ASP A 52 -1.90 16.12 9.35
C ASP A 52 -2.34 14.91 10.17
N GLY A 53 -1.96 13.68 9.77
CA GLY A 53 -2.31 12.45 10.46
C GLY A 53 -3.80 12.08 10.44
N LEU A 54 -4.64 12.84 9.71
CA LEU A 54 -6.07 12.53 9.61
C LEU A 54 -6.30 11.27 8.77
N GLN A 55 -7.31 10.49 9.13
CA GLN A 55 -7.72 9.30 8.38
C GLN A 55 -8.68 9.65 7.24
N LEU A 56 -8.20 10.48 6.30
CA LEU A 56 -8.95 10.96 5.14
C LEU A 56 -8.26 10.56 3.83
N PRO A 57 -8.97 10.52 2.69
CA PRO A 57 -8.34 10.36 1.38
C PRO A 57 -7.29 11.45 1.12
N VAL A 58 -6.26 11.10 0.33
CA VAL A 58 -5.24 12.02 -0.14
C VAL A 58 -4.71 11.53 -1.49
N TYR A 59 -4.48 12.45 -2.42
CA TYR A 59 -3.79 12.23 -3.68
C TYR A 59 -2.32 12.63 -3.53
N TRP A 60 -1.41 11.99 -4.25
CA TRP A 60 0.03 12.29 -4.13
C TRP A 60 0.41 13.73 -4.50
N TYR A 61 -0.45 14.45 -5.24
CA TYR A 61 -0.25 15.86 -5.57
C TYR A 61 -0.94 16.83 -4.59
N ASP A 62 -1.63 16.33 -3.57
CA ASP A 62 -2.26 17.17 -2.56
C ASP A 62 -1.22 17.77 -1.60
N LYS A 63 -1.46 19.00 -1.13
CA LYS A 63 -0.60 19.67 -0.14
C LYS A 63 -0.43 18.87 1.16
N ASP A 64 -1.45 18.08 1.52
CA ASP A 64 -1.48 17.32 2.77
C ASP A 64 -0.78 15.97 2.63
N TYR A 65 -0.35 15.56 1.43
CA TYR A 65 0.38 14.32 1.20
C TYR A 65 1.79 14.37 1.79
N ASP A 66 2.14 13.34 2.55
CA ASP A 66 3.46 13.12 3.09
C ASP A 66 4.22 12.07 2.26
N GLN A 67 4.94 12.57 1.24
CA GLN A 67 5.78 11.75 0.36
C GLN A 67 6.86 10.97 1.12
N ALA A 68 7.50 11.62 2.09
CA ALA A 68 8.61 11.00 2.83
C ALA A 68 8.12 9.84 3.70
N ALA A 69 6.99 10.02 4.40
CA ALA A 69 6.37 8.96 5.18
C ALA A 69 5.87 7.82 4.30
N THR A 70 5.24 8.13 3.16
CA THR A 70 4.76 7.13 2.21
C THR A 70 5.91 6.32 1.62
N ALA A 71 7.04 6.97 1.28
CA ALA A 71 8.25 6.28 0.82
C ALA A 71 8.82 5.33 1.89
N LYS A 72 8.86 5.75 3.15
CA LYS A 72 9.29 4.89 4.28
C LYS A 72 8.36 3.69 4.45
N LEU A 73 7.05 3.89 4.40
CA LEU A 73 6.09 2.79 4.51
C LEU A 73 6.26 1.77 3.38
N ILE A 74 6.40 2.23 2.13
CA ILE A 74 6.68 1.35 0.98
C ILE A 74 8.00 0.60 1.18
N ALA A 75 9.03 1.25 1.70
CA ALA A 75 10.30 0.60 2.01
C ALA A 75 10.16 -0.50 3.08
N LEU A 76 9.37 -0.28 4.14
CA LEU A 76 9.08 -1.32 5.14
C LEU A 76 8.38 -2.52 4.53
N PHE A 77 7.37 -2.31 3.67
CA PHE A 77 6.73 -3.42 2.95
C PHE A 77 7.74 -4.19 2.11
N ARG A 78 8.61 -3.50 1.36
CA ARG A 78 9.63 -4.17 0.54
C ARG A 78 10.70 -4.90 1.35
N ALA A 79 11.03 -4.40 2.54
CA ALA A 79 12.02 -5.00 3.42
C ALA A 79 11.50 -6.26 4.13
N HIS A 80 10.19 -6.28 4.46
CA HIS A 80 9.63 -7.30 5.36
C HIS A 80 8.55 -8.19 4.75
N ALA A 81 7.98 -7.79 3.61
CA ALA A 81 7.07 -8.62 2.82
C ALA A 81 7.75 -8.97 1.50
N SER A 82 7.56 -10.20 1.01
CA SER A 82 8.09 -10.63 -0.28
C SER A 82 7.34 -9.96 -1.44
N VAL A 83 7.51 -8.65 -1.59
CA VAL A 83 6.80 -7.82 -2.56
C VAL A 83 7.23 -8.19 -3.97
N ARG A 84 6.23 -8.48 -4.82
CA ARG A 84 6.42 -8.66 -6.26
C ARG A 84 6.39 -7.31 -6.97
N ARG A 85 5.43 -6.45 -6.63
CA ARG A 85 5.18 -5.18 -7.34
C ARG A 85 4.50 -4.16 -6.43
N VAL A 86 4.76 -2.88 -6.71
CA VAL A 86 4.07 -1.73 -6.12
C VAL A 86 3.56 -0.87 -7.28
N LEU A 87 2.25 -0.65 -7.38
CA LEU A 87 1.69 0.31 -8.34
C LEU A 87 1.34 1.60 -7.60
N PHE A 88 1.93 2.72 -8.02
CA PHE A 88 1.67 4.05 -7.45
C PHE A 88 2.18 5.13 -8.40
N ASN A 89 1.46 6.25 -8.50
CA ASN A 89 1.77 7.28 -9.50
C ASN A 89 2.78 8.34 -9.04
N ASP A 90 3.13 8.39 -7.75
CA ASP A 90 4.22 9.25 -7.28
C ASP A 90 5.58 8.68 -7.69
N THR A 91 6.06 9.07 -8.88
CA THR A 91 7.35 8.63 -9.43
C THR A 91 8.56 9.17 -8.68
N GLY A 92 8.37 10.07 -7.70
CA GLY A 92 9.42 10.48 -6.77
C GLY A 92 9.80 9.40 -5.76
N ILE A 93 8.97 8.37 -5.59
CA ILE A 93 9.24 7.24 -4.69
C ILE A 93 9.93 6.09 -5.44
N PRO A 94 11.04 5.54 -4.93
CA PRO A 94 11.69 4.38 -5.53
C PRO A 94 10.80 3.13 -5.60
N PHE A 95 11.02 2.30 -6.61
CA PHE A 95 10.41 0.97 -6.78
C PHE A 95 8.88 0.94 -6.99
N VAL A 96 8.27 2.08 -7.35
CA VAL A 96 6.88 2.13 -7.78
C VAL A 96 6.78 2.04 -9.29
N THR A 97 5.66 1.52 -9.79
CA THR A 97 5.30 1.51 -11.21
C THR A 97 4.01 2.30 -11.40
N PRO A 98 4.00 3.40 -12.16
CA PRO A 98 2.77 4.14 -12.44
C PRO A 98 1.73 3.27 -13.13
N PHE A 99 0.47 3.44 -12.73
CA PHE A 99 -0.66 2.74 -13.33
C PHE A 99 -1.92 3.60 -13.21
N LYS A 100 -2.83 3.47 -14.19
CA LYS A 100 -4.07 4.25 -14.20
C LYS A 100 -4.82 4.09 -12.86
N ASN A 101 -5.35 5.18 -12.33
CA ASN A 101 -6.12 5.26 -11.09
C ASN A 101 -5.35 5.01 -9.76
N HIS A 102 -4.02 5.05 -9.76
CA HIS A 102 -3.20 4.84 -8.56
C HIS A 102 -2.63 6.14 -7.98
N ASP A 103 -3.43 7.20 -7.98
CA ASP A 103 -3.01 8.52 -7.46
C ASP A 103 -3.29 8.71 -5.96
N HIS A 104 -4.17 7.89 -5.38
CA HIS A 104 -4.67 8.05 -4.00
C HIS A 104 -4.55 6.79 -3.12
N HIS A 105 -3.80 5.80 -3.63
CA HIS A 105 -3.43 4.56 -2.97
C HIS A 105 -2.28 3.92 -3.72
N PHE A 106 -1.43 3.17 -3.02
CA PHE A 106 -0.50 2.26 -3.67
C PHE A 106 -1.03 0.83 -3.58
N HIS A 107 -0.99 0.12 -4.70
CA HIS A 107 -1.35 -1.29 -4.80
C HIS A 107 -0.11 -2.14 -4.55
N LEU A 108 -0.18 -3.02 -3.57
CA LEU A 108 0.89 -3.94 -3.22
C LEU A 108 0.52 -5.35 -3.69
N GLU A 109 1.39 -5.95 -4.48
CA GLU A 109 1.28 -7.37 -4.88
C GLU A 109 2.41 -8.17 -4.23
N LEU A 110 2.06 -9.21 -3.47
CA LEU A 110 2.99 -10.12 -2.80
C LEU A 110 3.30 -11.34 -3.67
N ARG A 111 4.47 -11.92 -3.46
CA ARG A 111 4.82 -13.23 -4.04
C ARG A 111 4.10 -14.33 -3.28
N ALA A 112 3.56 -15.29 -4.01
CA ALA A 112 3.13 -16.55 -3.41
C ALA A 112 4.35 -17.22 -2.76
N CYS A 113 4.17 -17.68 -1.52
CA CYS A 113 5.15 -18.56 -0.90
C CYS A 113 4.93 -19.95 -1.51
N LEU A 114 5.86 -20.36 -2.38
CA LEU A 114 5.95 -21.76 -2.79
C LEU A 114 6.58 -22.50 -1.60
N ILE A 115 5.73 -23.23 -0.87
CA ILE A 115 6.17 -24.23 0.12
C ILE A 115 6.63 -25.49 -0.58
#